data_AF-A0A6L4WQQ2-F1
#
_entry.id   AF-A0A6L4WQQ2-F1
#
_cell.length_a   1.000
_cell.length_b   1.000
_cell.length_c   1.000
_cell.angle_alpha   90.00
_cell.angle_beta   90.00
_cell.angle_gamma   90.00
#
_symmetry.space_group_name_H-M   'P 1'
#
loop_
_entity.id
_entity.type
_entity.pdbx_description
1 polymer ?
#
loop_
_entity_poly.entity_id
_entity_poly.type
_entity_poly.pdbx_seq_one_letter_code
_entity_poly.pdbx_strand_id
1 'polypeptide(L)'
;MKKINIKDIELNIDIISLLELKNVNNKIIIDINGTKYINEEIPKNKAIIYINENYKKDENTNDIKSIAKDIFAKYKPVITGTICKIKPLNNWQKIIGMNAENMLYFDHQSDGVEIFEDSILEDYGWHASALEINYRAISDFIEDNCNGTLLCYDNEIQFNGFALVDNIEETRAQVKSFIIEKTKENIKDGIIELDDDDVIEALEFFKLEIN
;
A
#
# COMPACT_ATOMS: atom_id res chain seq x y z
N MET A 1 7.08 -9.08 -2.08
CA MET A 1 6.21 -8.41 -1.08
C MET A 1 5.33 -9.38 -0.31
N LYS A 2 4.88 -8.99 0.90
CA LYS A 2 3.87 -9.74 1.64
C LYS A 2 2.47 -9.38 1.13
N LYS A 3 1.81 -10.32 0.43
CA LYS A 3 0.40 -10.18 0.03
C LYS A 3 -0.52 -10.42 1.23
N ILE A 4 -1.43 -9.49 1.47
CA ILE A 4 -2.43 -9.54 2.54
C ILE A 4 -3.80 -9.29 1.92
N ASN A 5 -4.69 -10.26 2.04
CA ASN A 5 -6.08 -10.09 1.61
C ASN A 5 -6.93 -9.63 2.80
N ILE A 6 -7.51 -8.43 2.70
CA ILE A 6 -8.28 -7.78 3.77
C ILE A 6 -9.51 -8.60 4.19
N LYS A 7 -10.04 -9.45 3.30
CA LYS A 7 -11.19 -10.31 3.61
C LYS A 7 -10.86 -11.36 4.68
N ASP A 8 -9.58 -11.77 4.76
CA ASP A 8 -9.10 -12.82 5.64
C ASP A 8 -8.61 -12.26 7.00
N ILE A 9 -8.71 -10.94 7.19
CA ILE A 9 -8.16 -10.25 8.36
C ILE A 9 -9.21 -10.09 9.47
N GLU A 10 -8.83 -10.59 10.65
CA GLU A 10 -9.42 -10.23 11.93
C GLU A 10 -8.30 -9.70 12.83
N LEU A 11 -8.36 -8.41 13.17
CA LEU A 11 -7.34 -7.79 14.02
C LEU A 11 -7.70 -7.99 15.49
N ASN A 12 -6.72 -8.42 16.27
CA ASN A 12 -6.79 -8.49 17.73
C ASN A 12 -6.02 -7.31 18.31
N ILE A 13 -6.74 -6.31 18.80
CA ILE A 13 -6.15 -5.08 19.34
C ILE A 13 -6.20 -5.16 20.86
N ASP A 14 -5.04 -5.15 21.52
CA ASP A 14 -4.98 -4.93 22.97
C ASP A 14 -5.45 -3.49 23.27
N ILE A 15 -6.49 -3.35 24.08
CA ILE A 15 -7.08 -2.04 24.37
C ILE A 15 -6.54 -1.40 25.64
N ILE A 16 -5.64 -2.04 26.41
CA ILE A 16 -5.10 -1.50 27.68
C ILE A 16 -4.58 -0.07 27.51
N SER A 17 -3.82 0.18 26.45
CA SER A 17 -3.23 1.51 26.19
C SER A 17 -4.27 2.60 25.92
N LEU A 18 -5.54 2.26 25.63
CA LEU A 18 -6.60 3.27 25.48
C LEU A 18 -6.98 3.92 26.81
N LEU A 19 -6.58 3.34 27.95
CA LEU A 19 -6.73 4.00 29.26
C LEU A 19 -5.82 5.23 29.40
N GLU A 20 -4.72 5.28 28.63
CA GLU A 20 -3.74 6.37 28.67
C GLU A 20 -4.19 7.61 27.86
N LEU A 21 -5.33 7.51 27.17
CA LEU A 21 -5.92 8.63 26.44
C LEU A 21 -6.21 9.79 27.40
N LYS A 22 -5.68 10.96 27.05
CA LYS A 22 -5.87 12.21 27.80
C LYS A 22 -7.23 12.82 27.46
N ASN A 23 -7.78 13.64 28.37
CA ASN A 23 -9.01 14.43 28.12
C ASN A 23 -8.76 15.63 27.20
N VAL A 24 -8.10 15.38 26.07
CA VAL A 24 -7.83 16.33 24.98
C VAL A 24 -8.10 15.62 23.65
N ASN A 25 -7.86 16.29 22.52
CA ASN A 25 -7.84 15.60 21.23
C ASN A 25 -6.69 14.61 21.20
N ASN A 26 -6.98 13.36 20.84
CA ASN A 26 -5.99 12.33 20.60
C ASN A 26 -6.06 11.88 19.14
N LYS A 27 -4.89 11.76 18.50
CA LYS A 27 -4.72 11.03 17.24
C LYS A 27 -4.58 9.54 17.56
N ILE A 28 -5.41 8.71 16.97
CA ILE A 28 -5.38 7.25 17.15
C ILE A 28 -5.27 6.60 15.78
N ILE A 29 -4.19 5.86 15.56
CA ILE A 29 -3.94 5.12 14.31
C ILE A 29 -3.77 3.63 14.65
N ILE A 30 -4.36 2.76 13.84
CA ILE A 30 -4.14 1.31 13.90
C ILE A 30 -3.60 0.83 12.57
N ASP A 31 -2.50 0.06 12.58
CA ASP A 31 -1.95 -0.58 11.39
C ASP A 31 -2.57 -1.96 11.10
N ILE A 32 -2.19 -2.56 9.97
CA ILE A 32 -2.61 -3.90 9.55
C ILE A 32 -2.17 -5.04 10.48
N ASN A 33 -1.28 -4.78 11.44
CA ASN A 33 -0.85 -5.75 12.44
C ASN A 33 -1.60 -5.57 13.79
N GLY A 34 -2.47 -4.57 13.91
CA GLY A 34 -3.14 -4.22 15.16
C GLY A 34 -2.27 -3.38 16.11
N THR A 35 -1.14 -2.86 15.62
CA THR A 35 -0.28 -1.92 16.35
C THR A 35 -1.02 -0.59 16.48
N LYS A 36 -0.95 0.00 17.68
CA LYS A 36 -1.57 1.29 17.99
C LYS A 36 -0.51 2.37 18.01
N TYR A 37 -0.84 3.51 17.43
CA TYR A 37 -0.06 4.74 17.52
C TYR A 37 -0.98 5.82 18.10
N ILE A 38 -0.66 6.30 19.30
CA ILE A 38 -1.46 7.30 20.02
C ILE A 38 -0.66 8.59 20.08
N ASN A 39 -1.15 9.64 19.40
CA ASN A 39 -0.45 10.92 19.27
C ASN A 39 0.96 10.79 18.69
N GLU A 40 1.17 9.75 17.88
CA GLU A 40 2.42 9.41 17.22
C GLU A 40 2.21 9.36 15.70
N GLU A 41 3.31 9.48 14.96
CA GLU A 41 3.31 9.25 13.52
C GLU A 41 3.46 7.76 13.21
N ILE A 42 2.79 7.32 12.13
CA ILE A 42 2.91 5.95 11.63
C ILE A 42 4.06 5.89 10.61
N PRO A 43 4.85 4.79 10.57
CA PRO A 43 5.77 4.57 9.47
C PRO A 43 5.03 4.53 8.13
N LYS A 44 5.57 5.22 7.11
CA LYS A 44 4.94 5.33 5.78
C LYS A 44 4.73 3.97 5.09
N ASN A 45 5.55 2.98 5.43
CA ASN A 45 5.46 1.62 4.88
C ASN A 45 4.44 0.71 5.59
N LYS A 46 3.60 1.25 6.49
CA LYS A 46 2.59 0.47 7.20
C LYS A 46 1.19 0.83 6.73
N ALA A 47 0.43 -0.19 6.34
CA ALA A 47 -0.95 -0.01 5.95
C ALA A 47 -1.81 0.40 7.15
N ILE A 48 -2.45 1.56 7.05
CA ILE A 48 -3.38 2.12 8.03
C ILE A 48 -4.74 1.46 7.87
N ILE A 49 -5.26 0.88 8.95
CA ILE A 49 -6.59 0.25 8.98
C ILE A 49 -7.62 1.13 9.67
N TYR A 50 -7.19 2.03 10.55
CA TYR A 50 -8.04 2.97 11.24
C TYR A 50 -7.27 4.25 11.53
N ILE A 51 -7.93 5.40 11.35
CA ILE A 51 -7.47 6.69 11.83
C ILE A 51 -8.62 7.47 12.48
N ASN A 52 -8.32 8.12 13.60
CA ASN A 52 -9.13 9.18 14.17
C ASN A 52 -8.20 10.28 14.66
N GLU A 53 -8.22 11.43 14.00
CA GLU A 53 -7.29 12.52 14.31
C GLU A 53 -7.70 13.37 15.52
N ASN A 54 -8.98 13.32 15.89
CA ASN A 54 -9.57 14.25 16.85
C ASN A 54 -10.45 13.51 17.86
N TYR A 55 -9.98 12.36 18.36
CA TYR A 55 -10.72 11.61 19.36
C TYR A 55 -10.71 12.36 20.70
N LYS A 56 -11.89 12.71 21.21
CA LYS A 56 -12.07 13.24 22.57
C LYS A 56 -12.67 12.16 23.44
N LYS A 57 -11.91 11.72 24.44
CA LYS A 57 -12.42 10.84 25.49
C LYS A 57 -13.46 11.61 26.32
N ASP A 58 -14.63 11.01 26.52
CA ASP A 58 -15.62 11.52 27.48
C ASP A 58 -15.04 11.44 28.89
N GLU A 59 -15.04 12.57 29.61
CA GLU A 59 -14.49 12.70 30.96
C GLU A 59 -15.08 11.68 31.95
N ASN A 60 -16.33 11.23 31.71
CA ASN A 60 -17.03 10.29 32.57
C ASN A 60 -16.81 8.82 32.19
N THR A 61 -16.16 8.55 31.04
CA THR A 61 -15.97 7.19 30.53
C THR A 61 -14.58 6.68 30.86
N ASN A 62 -14.45 5.94 31.96
CA ASN A 62 -13.22 5.19 32.31
C ASN A 62 -13.33 3.69 32.04
N ASP A 63 -14.46 3.22 31.51
CA ASP A 63 -14.61 1.84 31.08
C ASP A 63 -13.95 1.65 29.71
N ILE A 64 -12.85 0.90 29.70
CA ILE A 64 -12.05 0.61 28.50
C ILE A 64 -12.87 -0.04 27.38
N LYS A 65 -13.89 -0.84 27.74
CA LYS A 65 -14.76 -1.50 26.77
C LYS A 65 -15.66 -0.48 26.06
N SER A 66 -16.18 0.49 26.80
CA SER A 66 -16.98 1.59 26.24
C SER A 66 -16.13 2.48 25.34
N ILE A 67 -14.90 2.83 25.74
CA ILE A 67 -13.95 3.59 24.91
C ILE A 67 -13.66 2.86 23.60
N ALA A 68 -13.32 1.57 23.67
CA ALA A 68 -13.03 0.77 22.47
C ALA A 68 -14.25 0.63 21.54
N LYS A 69 -15.46 0.48 22.10
CA LYS A 69 -16.71 0.43 21.31
C LYS A 69 -16.97 1.72 20.55
N ASP A 70 -16.69 2.85 21.19
CA ASP A 70 -16.86 4.18 20.59
C ASP A 70 -15.86 4.40 19.45
N ILE A 71 -14.56 4.22 19.73
CA ILE A 71 -13.47 4.36 18.74
C ILE A 71 -13.74 3.46 17.52
N PHE A 72 -14.04 2.18 17.74
CA PHE A 72 -14.15 1.20 16.67
C PHE A 72 -15.58 0.93 16.19
N ALA A 73 -16.57 1.77 16.52
CA ALA A 73 -18.00 1.51 16.27
C ALA A 73 -18.29 1.06 14.82
N LYS A 74 -17.65 1.69 13.84
CA LYS A 74 -17.80 1.39 12.39
C LYS A 74 -17.28 0.01 11.98
N TYR A 75 -16.52 -0.66 12.83
CA TYR A 75 -15.96 -1.99 12.62
C TYR A 75 -16.71 -3.09 13.39
N LYS A 76 -17.78 -2.74 14.13
CA LYS A 76 -18.58 -3.67 14.95
C LYS A 76 -17.70 -4.51 15.90
N PRO A 77 -17.01 -3.87 16.86
CA PRO A 77 -15.96 -4.51 17.64
C PRO A 77 -16.53 -5.57 18.60
N VAL A 78 -15.81 -6.68 18.75
CA VAL A 78 -16.11 -7.72 19.73
C VAL A 78 -15.03 -7.71 20.81
N ILE A 79 -15.41 -7.41 22.05
CA ILE A 79 -14.46 -7.20 23.14
C ILE A 79 -14.51 -8.38 24.12
N THR A 80 -13.38 -9.05 24.32
CA THR A 80 -13.21 -10.13 25.30
C THR A 80 -11.99 -9.83 26.17
N GLY A 81 -12.21 -9.63 27.47
CA GLY A 81 -11.15 -9.18 28.38
C GLY A 81 -10.59 -7.82 27.93
N THR A 82 -9.30 -7.79 27.61
CA THR A 82 -8.55 -6.64 27.11
C THR A 82 -8.31 -6.68 25.59
N ILE A 83 -8.93 -7.62 24.87
CA ILE A 83 -8.78 -7.74 23.42
C ILE A 83 -10.04 -7.23 22.73
N CYS A 84 -9.88 -6.27 21.82
CA CYS A 84 -10.89 -5.81 20.89
C CYS A 84 -10.64 -6.44 19.51
N LYS A 85 -11.60 -7.22 19.04
CA LYS A 85 -11.57 -7.83 17.71
C LYS A 85 -12.31 -6.96 16.72
N ILE A 86 -11.68 -6.66 15.58
CA ILE A 86 -12.31 -5.93 14.47
C ILE A 86 -12.09 -6.63 13.13
N LYS A 87 -13.06 -6.49 12.22
CA LYS A 87 -12.95 -6.94 10.82
C LYS A 87 -12.85 -5.73 9.89
N PRO A 88 -11.67 -5.49 9.28
CA PRO A 88 -11.43 -4.30 8.47
C PRO A 88 -12.24 -4.22 7.17
N LEU A 89 -12.58 -5.36 6.57
CA LEU A 89 -13.23 -5.46 5.25
C LEU A 89 -14.44 -4.51 5.09
N ASN A 90 -15.26 -4.36 6.13
CA ASN A 90 -16.45 -3.50 6.10
C ASN A 90 -16.14 -2.01 5.86
N ASN A 91 -14.89 -1.58 6.05
CA ASN A 91 -14.43 -0.20 5.85
C ASN A 91 -13.38 -0.11 4.74
N TRP A 92 -13.28 -1.10 3.86
CA TRP A 92 -12.24 -1.20 2.84
C TRP A 92 -12.04 0.08 2.00
N GLN A 93 -13.12 0.69 1.51
CA GLN A 93 -13.04 1.95 0.74
C GLN A 93 -12.40 3.11 1.54
N LYS A 94 -12.66 3.19 2.85
CA LYS A 94 -12.01 4.19 3.70
C LYS A 94 -10.54 3.85 3.93
N ILE A 95 -10.21 2.55 4.03
CA ILE A 95 -8.83 2.08 4.18
C ILE A 95 -7.99 2.47 2.97
N ILE A 96 -8.50 2.33 1.75
CA ILE A 96 -7.84 2.82 0.54
C ILE A 96 -7.55 4.32 0.69
N GLY A 97 -8.58 5.14 1.01
CA GLY A 97 -8.41 6.59 1.19
C GLY A 97 -7.42 6.98 2.29
N MET A 98 -7.36 6.23 3.39
CA MET A 98 -6.40 6.46 4.48
C MET A 98 -4.94 6.22 4.06
N ASN A 99 -4.70 5.44 3.01
CA ASN A 99 -3.36 5.08 2.54
C ASN A 99 -2.95 5.77 1.23
N ALA A 100 -3.79 6.66 0.69
CA ALA A 100 -3.56 7.31 -0.60
C ALA A 100 -2.20 8.00 -0.72
N GLU A 101 -1.77 8.71 0.32
CA GLU A 101 -0.48 9.42 0.29
C GLU A 101 0.75 8.53 0.48
N ASN A 102 0.55 7.26 0.87
CA ASN A 102 1.64 6.33 1.17
C ASN A 102 1.77 5.19 0.16
N MET A 103 0.70 4.89 -0.60
CA MET A 103 0.72 3.81 -1.57
C MET A 103 1.67 4.11 -2.72
N LEU A 104 2.33 3.07 -3.23
CA LEU A 104 3.19 3.18 -4.41
C LEU A 104 2.36 3.20 -5.69
N TYR A 105 1.30 2.39 -5.74
CA TYR A 105 0.30 2.38 -6.80
C TYR A 105 -1.00 1.82 -6.25
N PHE A 106 -2.08 2.12 -6.96
CA PHE A 106 -3.37 1.48 -6.79
C PHE A 106 -3.65 0.56 -7.99
N ASP A 107 -4.11 -0.65 -7.72
CA ASP A 107 -4.52 -1.62 -8.71
C ASP A 107 -6.04 -1.67 -8.75
N HIS A 108 -6.61 -1.03 -9.77
CA HIS A 108 -8.05 -0.92 -9.95
C HIS A 108 -8.60 -2.14 -10.68
N GLN A 109 -9.82 -2.56 -10.34
CA GLN A 109 -10.43 -3.78 -10.88
C GLN A 109 -10.56 -3.79 -12.41
N SER A 110 -10.85 -2.63 -13.02
CA SER A 110 -11.02 -2.52 -14.47
C SER A 110 -9.72 -2.21 -15.20
N ASP A 111 -8.93 -1.30 -14.65
CA ASP A 111 -7.86 -0.62 -15.39
C ASP A 111 -6.48 -1.16 -15.02
N GLY A 112 -6.39 -1.94 -13.93
CA GLY A 112 -5.14 -2.45 -13.41
C GLY A 112 -4.30 -1.35 -12.76
N VAL A 113 -3.00 -1.42 -12.96
CA VAL A 113 -2.03 -0.41 -12.51
C VAL A 113 -1.80 0.57 -13.65
N GLU A 114 -2.17 1.84 -13.46
CA GLU A 114 -2.04 2.89 -14.46
C GLU A 114 -0.94 3.91 -14.15
N ILE A 115 -0.60 4.07 -12.87
CA ILE A 115 0.34 5.09 -12.40
C ILE A 115 1.09 4.62 -11.16
N PHE A 116 2.35 5.03 -11.04
CA PHE A 116 3.11 5.00 -9.80
C PHE A 116 3.06 6.38 -9.13
N GLU A 117 2.69 6.42 -7.85
CA GLU A 117 2.67 7.65 -7.05
C GLU A 117 4.08 8.23 -6.81
N ASP A 118 5.11 7.40 -7.01
CA ASP A 118 6.49 7.82 -6.99
C ASP A 118 6.94 8.34 -8.36
N SER A 119 7.29 9.63 -8.45
CA SER A 119 7.58 10.28 -9.74
C SER A 119 8.72 9.62 -10.53
N ILE A 120 9.73 9.07 -9.87
CA ILE A 120 10.86 8.41 -10.56
C ILE A 120 10.44 7.05 -11.10
N LEU A 121 9.66 6.28 -10.35
CA LEU A 121 9.08 5.04 -10.87
C LEU A 121 8.05 5.30 -11.97
N GLU A 122 7.33 6.41 -11.89
CA GLU A 122 6.43 6.84 -12.96
C GLU A 122 7.19 7.15 -14.24
N ASP A 123 8.28 7.93 -14.16
CA ASP A 123 9.17 8.15 -15.30
C ASP A 123 9.70 6.82 -15.86
N TYR A 124 10.00 5.85 -14.99
CA TYR A 124 10.42 4.52 -15.43
C TYR A 124 9.31 3.78 -16.17
N GLY A 125 8.07 3.80 -15.66
CA GLY A 125 6.90 3.18 -16.29
C GLY A 125 6.58 3.79 -17.65
N TRP A 126 6.65 5.11 -17.76
CA TRP A 126 6.43 5.84 -19.00
C TRP A 126 7.42 5.43 -20.09
N HIS A 127 8.72 5.50 -19.82
CA HIS A 127 9.75 5.12 -20.80
C HIS A 127 9.78 3.61 -21.06
N ALA A 128 9.48 2.78 -20.05
CA ALA A 128 9.41 1.33 -20.22
C ALA A 128 8.28 0.89 -21.15
N SER A 129 7.19 1.67 -21.23
CA SER A 129 6.06 1.38 -22.12
C SER A 129 6.47 1.40 -23.59
N ALA A 130 7.34 2.34 -24.00
CA ALA A 130 7.93 2.35 -25.35
C ALA A 130 8.83 1.13 -25.62
N LEU A 131 9.36 0.49 -24.56
CA LEU A 131 10.21 -0.70 -24.63
C LEU A 131 9.41 -2.00 -24.49
N GLU A 132 8.09 -1.95 -24.72
CA GLU A 132 7.17 -3.10 -24.64
C GLU A 132 7.13 -3.74 -23.24
N ILE A 133 7.23 -2.91 -22.20
CA ILE A 133 7.12 -3.30 -20.79
C ILE A 133 6.05 -2.42 -20.13
N ASN A 134 4.87 -3.00 -19.89
CA ASN A 134 3.75 -2.27 -19.30
C ASN A 134 3.84 -2.16 -17.76
N TYR A 135 3.03 -1.27 -17.17
CA TYR A 135 2.94 -1.05 -15.73
C TYR A 135 2.62 -2.32 -14.94
N ARG A 136 1.80 -3.23 -15.50
CA ARG A 136 1.52 -4.52 -14.88
C ARG A 136 2.78 -5.38 -14.73
N ALA A 137 3.61 -5.46 -15.76
CA ALA A 137 4.86 -6.22 -15.69
C ALA A 137 5.80 -5.64 -14.62
N ILE A 138 5.84 -4.32 -14.48
CA ILE A 138 6.62 -3.65 -13.44
C ILE A 138 6.03 -3.91 -12.05
N SER A 139 4.70 -3.81 -11.88
CA SER A 139 4.05 -4.09 -10.61
C SER A 139 4.22 -5.55 -10.18
N ASP A 140 4.08 -6.49 -11.11
CA ASP A 140 4.28 -7.93 -10.85
C ASP A 140 5.72 -8.19 -10.40
N PHE A 141 6.71 -7.58 -11.07
CA PHE A 141 8.10 -7.64 -10.63
C PHE A 141 8.30 -7.10 -9.22
N ILE A 142 7.71 -5.95 -8.90
CA ILE A 142 7.77 -5.33 -7.56
C ILE A 142 7.13 -6.25 -6.51
N GLU A 143 5.97 -6.81 -6.81
CA GLU A 143 5.24 -7.73 -5.93
C GLU A 143 6.05 -8.99 -5.63
N ASP A 144 6.79 -9.51 -6.60
CA ASP A 144 7.60 -10.73 -6.45
C ASP A 144 8.97 -10.49 -5.82
N ASN A 145 9.61 -9.35 -6.09
CA ASN A 145 11.04 -9.16 -5.80
C ASN A 145 11.35 -8.09 -4.75
N CYS A 146 10.42 -7.17 -4.46
CA CYS A 146 10.65 -6.06 -3.53
C CYS A 146 10.06 -6.32 -2.14
N ASN A 147 10.63 -5.65 -1.14
CA ASN A 147 10.15 -5.67 0.25
C ASN A 147 9.00 -4.67 0.45
N GLY A 148 7.94 -5.12 1.11
CA GLY A 148 6.74 -4.32 1.28
C GLY A 148 5.49 -5.15 1.54
N THR A 149 4.35 -4.48 1.47
CA THR A 149 3.02 -5.07 1.66
C THR A 149 2.13 -4.76 0.46
N LEU A 150 1.53 -5.79 -0.13
CA LEU A 150 0.39 -5.63 -1.03
C LEU A 150 -0.88 -5.88 -0.20
N LEU A 151 -1.64 -4.82 0.10
CA LEU A 151 -2.93 -4.95 0.76
C LEU A 151 -4.04 -4.92 -0.30
N CYS A 152 -4.80 -6.00 -0.38
CA CYS A 152 -5.81 -6.17 -1.42
C CYS A 152 -7.13 -6.66 -0.86
N TYR A 153 -8.19 -6.45 -1.62
CA TYR A 153 -9.42 -7.22 -1.55
C TYR A 153 -9.50 -8.08 -2.81
N ASP A 154 -9.47 -9.40 -2.62
CA ASP A 154 -9.54 -10.37 -3.70
C ASP A 154 -10.56 -11.46 -3.34
N ASN A 155 -11.67 -11.54 -4.04
CA ASN A 155 -12.69 -12.58 -3.84
C ASN A 155 -12.86 -13.51 -5.05
N GLU A 156 -11.82 -13.65 -5.89
CA GLU A 156 -11.82 -14.39 -7.17
C GLU A 156 -12.65 -13.77 -8.29
N ILE A 157 -13.58 -12.86 -7.97
CA ILE A 157 -14.43 -12.15 -8.95
C ILE A 157 -13.99 -10.69 -9.09
N GLN A 158 -13.61 -10.09 -7.98
CA GLN A 158 -13.20 -8.70 -7.84
C GLN A 158 -11.83 -8.66 -7.19
N PHE A 159 -10.96 -7.87 -7.79
CA PHE A 159 -9.67 -7.53 -7.26
C PHE A 159 -9.54 -6.01 -7.19
N ASN A 160 -9.05 -5.50 -6.08
CA ASN A 160 -8.36 -4.21 -6.05
C ASN A 160 -7.42 -4.18 -4.85
N GLY A 161 -6.37 -3.38 -4.94
CA GLY A 161 -5.37 -3.32 -3.89
C GLY A 161 -4.38 -2.21 -4.09
N PHE A 162 -3.48 -2.05 -3.14
CA PHE A 162 -2.38 -1.11 -3.23
C PHE A 162 -1.12 -1.69 -2.62
N ALA A 163 0.01 -1.29 -3.18
CA ALA A 163 1.32 -1.68 -2.67
C ALA A 163 1.91 -0.58 -1.78
N LEU A 164 2.62 -1.00 -0.74
CA LEU A 164 3.48 -0.17 0.10
C LEU A 164 4.88 -0.78 0.06
N VAL A 165 5.89 0.01 -0.28
CA VAL A 165 7.29 -0.44 -0.24
C VAL A 165 7.96 -0.07 1.08
N ASP A 166 8.87 -0.92 1.53
CA ASP A 166 9.68 -0.63 2.73
C ASP A 166 10.79 0.40 2.43
N ASN A 167 11.35 0.37 1.21
CA ASN A 167 12.41 1.27 0.77
C ASN A 167 12.25 1.61 -0.72
N ILE A 168 11.91 2.87 -0.99
CA ILE A 168 11.65 3.35 -2.36
C ILE A 168 12.93 3.39 -3.21
N GLU A 169 14.09 3.73 -2.63
CA GLU A 169 15.35 3.82 -3.38
C GLU A 169 15.82 2.43 -3.84
N GLU A 170 15.68 1.43 -2.96
CA GLU A 170 15.99 0.04 -3.30
C GLU A 170 15.02 -0.49 -4.37
N THR A 171 13.72 -0.20 -4.23
CA THR A 171 12.70 -0.58 -5.21
C THR A 171 13.02 0.02 -6.59
N ARG A 172 13.33 1.31 -6.67
CA ARG A 172 13.72 1.99 -7.92
C ARG A 172 14.93 1.31 -8.57
N ALA A 173 15.97 1.01 -7.78
CA ALA A 173 17.17 0.36 -8.30
C ALA A 173 16.88 -1.05 -8.87
N GLN A 174 16.04 -1.83 -8.19
CA GLN A 174 15.61 -3.15 -8.64
C GLN A 174 14.74 -3.07 -9.90
N VAL A 175 13.75 -2.17 -9.93
CA VAL A 175 12.87 -1.96 -11.10
C VAL A 175 13.66 -1.50 -12.31
N LYS A 176 14.59 -0.54 -12.14
CA LYS A 176 15.46 -0.11 -13.24
C LYS A 176 16.28 -1.26 -13.82
N SER A 177 16.82 -2.11 -12.95
CA SER A 177 17.59 -3.28 -13.37
C SER A 177 16.72 -4.28 -14.13
N PHE A 178 15.50 -4.53 -13.65
CA PHE A 178 14.51 -5.37 -14.33
C PHE A 178 14.18 -4.84 -15.72
N ILE A 179 13.85 -3.55 -15.85
CA ILE A 179 13.53 -2.92 -17.14
C ILE A 179 14.70 -3.10 -18.10
N ILE A 180 15.93 -2.79 -17.66
CA ILE A 180 17.14 -2.93 -18.48
C ILE A 180 17.31 -4.36 -19.00
N GLU A 181 17.19 -5.37 -18.14
CA GLU A 181 17.36 -6.76 -18.57
C GLU A 181 16.22 -7.19 -19.50
N LYS A 182 14.98 -6.78 -19.20
CA LYS A 182 13.82 -7.12 -20.02
C LYS A 182 13.87 -6.45 -21.40
N THR A 183 14.33 -5.21 -21.49
CA THR A 183 14.56 -4.52 -22.76
C THR A 183 15.60 -5.26 -23.61
N LYS A 184 16.71 -5.72 -23.01
CA LYS A 184 17.71 -6.51 -23.75
C LYS A 184 17.15 -7.82 -24.30
N GLU A 185 16.23 -8.47 -23.58
CA GLU A 185 15.49 -9.64 -24.08
C GLU A 185 14.60 -9.25 -25.25
N ASN A 186 13.76 -8.22 -25.08
CA ASN A 186 12.83 -7.77 -26.10
C ASN A 186 13.54 -7.35 -27.41
N ILE A 187 14.73 -6.74 -27.32
CA ILE A 187 15.58 -6.42 -28.49
C ILE A 187 16.05 -7.71 -29.20
N LYS A 188 16.54 -8.69 -28.44
CA LYS A 188 17.00 -9.98 -29.01
C LYS A 188 15.87 -10.74 -29.69
N ASP A 189 14.66 -10.63 -29.12
CA ASP A 189 13.46 -11.28 -29.63
C ASP A 189 12.83 -10.50 -30.81
N GLY A 190 13.37 -9.33 -31.17
CA GLY A 190 12.89 -8.50 -32.28
C GLY A 190 11.51 -7.91 -32.03
N ILE A 191 11.15 -7.67 -30.77
CA ILE A 191 9.86 -7.13 -30.34
C ILE A 191 9.80 -5.61 -30.50
N ILE A 192 10.94 -4.93 -30.31
CA ILE A 192 11.05 -3.47 -30.31
C ILE A 192 11.55 -2.96 -31.66
N GLU A 193 10.91 -1.91 -32.19
CA GLU A 193 11.35 -1.18 -33.38
C GLU A 193 12.40 -0.13 -33.00
N LEU A 194 13.68 -0.41 -33.27
CA LEU A 194 14.81 0.39 -32.78
C LEU A 194 14.97 1.76 -33.48
N ASP A 195 14.25 2.00 -34.56
CA ASP A 195 14.22 3.25 -35.31
C ASP A 195 13.07 4.20 -34.91
N ASP A 196 12.24 3.79 -33.95
CA ASP A 196 11.19 4.64 -33.36
C ASP A 196 11.79 5.67 -32.39
N ASP A 197 11.33 6.93 -32.49
CA ASP A 197 11.85 8.05 -31.69
C ASP A 197 11.59 7.85 -30.18
N ASP A 198 10.43 7.30 -29.79
CA ASP A 198 10.08 7.05 -28.38
C ASP A 198 10.95 5.93 -27.80
N VAL A 199 11.27 4.92 -28.63
CA VAL A 199 12.21 3.84 -28.26
C VAL A 199 13.62 4.39 -28.05
N ILE A 200 14.11 5.25 -28.95
CA ILE A 200 15.44 5.85 -28.84
C ILE A 200 15.54 6.68 -27.55
N GLU A 201 14.54 7.53 -27.28
CA GLU A 201 14.48 8.33 -26.05
C GLU A 201 14.52 7.45 -24.80
N ALA A 202 13.72 6.38 -24.77
CA ALA A 202 13.69 5.44 -23.66
C ALA A 202 15.04 4.73 -23.43
N LEU A 203 15.72 4.31 -24.50
CA LEU A 203 17.04 3.69 -24.40
C LEU A 203 18.10 4.67 -23.85
N GLU A 204 18.07 5.93 -24.29
CA GLU A 204 18.94 6.99 -23.76
C GLU A 204 18.68 7.23 -22.26
N PHE A 205 17.41 7.31 -21.86
CA PHE A 205 17.00 7.47 -20.47
C PHE A 205 17.56 6.35 -19.57
N PHE A 206 17.45 5.10 -20.02
CA PHE A 206 18.00 3.94 -19.31
C PHE A 206 19.51 3.74 -19.50
N LYS A 207 20.15 4.54 -20.36
CA LYS A 207 21.58 4.46 -20.71
C LYS A 207 21.96 3.11 -21.32
N LEU A 208 21.14 2.63 -22.24
CA LEU A 208 21.37 1.40 -23.00
C LEU A 208 21.96 1.73 -24.36
N GLU A 209 23.19 1.25 -24.59
CA GLU A 209 23.81 1.29 -25.92
C GLU A 209 23.43 0.04 -26.71
N ILE A 210 22.81 0.23 -27.87
CA ILE A 210 22.59 -0.84 -28.84
C ILE A 210 23.91 -1.05 -29.59
N ASN A 211 24.55 -2.22 -29.40
CA ASN A 211 25.70 -2.66 -30.19
C ASN A 211 25.29 -3.70 -31.23
#